data_AF-A0A0K0EK91-F1
#
_entry.id   AF-A0A0K0EK91-F1
#
_cell.length_a   1.000
_cell.length_b   1.000
_cell.length_c   1.000
_cell.angle_alpha   90.00
_cell.angle_beta   90.00
_cell.angle_gamma   90.00
#
_symmetry.space_group_name_H-M   'P 1'
#
loop_
_entity.id
_entity.type
_entity.pdbx_description
1 polymer ?
#
loop_
_entity_poly.entity_id
_entity_poly.type
_entity_poly.pdbx_seq_one_letter_code
_entity_poly.pdbx_strand_id
1 'polypeptide(L)'
;MPIDYSKWGKIEVSDDEDDTHPNIDTPSLFRWRHQARVERMAEQEKQKKDLENEKKDINIHITELKAKLEDTTLDDTQKDEYQKKLDAFLKQLNDFKDKEKKFEEMLAKQPWNVDTISTEKFSKSRINKKNKDSYKPKTPEDAYENMQSVLAKYKKEIETYKKCNGISEVSNCLRTYPEIVCEEVANYLTLEALNHAIMEEEPDLVRIATNVQYMQYIIQLAGELKIPPNTYVMVNRFFDKVMQTNEAFKRDHAIQLDEFLNKLRHRGKVKRDEALQEIEAEEKAERIKNSPKGIDPIEVLESLPEEMRICFEERDIEKLQRVATTMDPEVFKHHFQRCKDSGLWVTNEDDSNEGDEGAESGMKEE
;
A
#
# COMPACT_ATOMS: atom_id res chain seq x y z
N MET A 1 -29.54 -41.94 14.88
CA MET A 1 -29.23 -42.63 13.61
C MET A 1 -27.81 -42.24 13.24
N PRO A 2 -26.93 -43.18 12.86
CA PRO A 2 -25.63 -42.83 12.29
C PRO A 2 -25.82 -41.94 11.06
N ILE A 3 -24.94 -40.97 10.86
CA ILE A 3 -24.96 -40.14 9.66
C ILE A 3 -24.53 -41.03 8.49
N ASP A 4 -25.39 -41.16 7.48
CA ASP A 4 -25.17 -42.03 6.34
C ASP A 4 -24.58 -41.26 5.15
N TYR A 5 -23.35 -41.60 4.77
CA TYR A 5 -22.65 -41.09 3.60
C TYR A 5 -22.61 -42.09 2.43
N SER A 6 -23.36 -43.21 2.51
CA SER A 6 -23.38 -44.28 1.50
C SER A 6 -23.73 -43.78 0.09
N LYS A 7 -24.46 -42.67 -0.03
CA LYS A 7 -24.74 -41.99 -1.29
C LYS A 7 -23.47 -41.73 -2.11
N TRP A 8 -22.34 -41.42 -1.47
CA TRP A 8 -21.07 -41.13 -2.11
C TRP A 8 -20.10 -42.33 -2.15
N GLY A 9 -20.56 -43.54 -1.80
CA GLY A 9 -19.72 -44.74 -1.77
C GLY A 9 -19.31 -45.28 -3.15
N LYS A 10 -19.86 -44.74 -4.23
CA LYS A 10 -19.56 -45.14 -5.62
C LYS A 10 -19.36 -43.93 -6.50
N ILE A 11 -18.17 -43.34 -6.46
CA ILE A 11 -17.76 -42.25 -7.35
C ILE A 11 -16.72 -42.81 -8.32
N GLU A 12 -16.92 -42.56 -9.61
CA GLU A 12 -15.98 -42.90 -10.68
C GLU A 12 -15.32 -41.62 -11.19
N VAL A 13 -14.00 -41.55 -11.01
CA VAL A 13 -13.14 -40.46 -11.51
C VAL A 13 -12.27 -41.04 -12.61
N SER A 14 -12.45 -40.57 -13.85
CA SER A 14 -11.72 -41.14 -15.00
C SER A 14 -10.22 -40.88 -14.95
N ASP A 15 -9.80 -39.83 -14.26
CA ASP A 15 -8.45 -39.34 -14.04
C ASP A 15 -7.98 -39.53 -12.59
N ASP A 16 -8.42 -40.60 -11.94
CA ASP A 16 -7.96 -40.98 -10.59
C ASP A 16 -6.48 -41.37 -10.58
N GLU A 17 -5.62 -40.48 -10.06
CA GLU A 17 -4.17 -40.66 -9.96
C GLU A 17 -3.77 -41.73 -8.93
N ASP A 18 -4.67 -42.12 -8.02
CA ASP A 18 -4.42 -43.17 -7.04
C ASP A 18 -4.70 -44.58 -7.61
N ASP A 19 -5.53 -44.70 -8.65
CA ASP A 19 -5.82 -45.96 -9.35
C ASP A 19 -4.94 -46.13 -10.60
N THR A 20 -3.63 -46.28 -10.36
CA THR A 20 -2.60 -46.43 -11.38
C THR A 20 -1.83 -47.74 -11.21
N HIS A 21 -1.06 -48.12 -12.24
CA HIS A 21 -0.23 -49.32 -12.21
C HIS A 21 1.15 -49.01 -12.81
N PRO A 22 2.27 -49.45 -12.19
CA PRO A 22 3.63 -49.11 -12.67
C PRO A 22 3.93 -49.46 -14.13
N ASN A 23 3.18 -50.41 -14.70
CA ASN A 23 3.34 -50.88 -16.08
C ASN A 23 2.30 -50.33 -17.06
N ILE A 24 1.43 -49.41 -16.65
CA ILE A 24 0.40 -48.81 -17.50
C ILE A 24 0.66 -47.31 -17.64
N ASP A 25 0.64 -46.81 -18.87
CA ASP A 25 0.78 -45.39 -19.15
C ASP A 25 -0.47 -44.61 -18.71
N THR A 26 -0.37 -43.90 -17.60
CA THR A 26 -1.50 -43.24 -16.92
C THR A 26 -2.25 -42.22 -17.81
N PRO A 27 -1.61 -41.39 -18.65
CA PRO A 27 -2.34 -40.47 -19.52
C PRO A 27 -3.20 -41.19 -20.58
N SER A 28 -2.72 -42.32 -21.11
CA SER A 28 -3.52 -43.14 -22.04
C SER A 28 -4.66 -43.86 -21.32
N LEU A 29 -4.42 -44.33 -20.08
CA LEU A 29 -5.43 -44.98 -19.24
C LEU A 29 -6.57 -44.03 -18.89
N PHE A 30 -6.29 -42.78 -18.50
CA PHE A 30 -7.33 -41.80 -18.16
C PHE A 30 -8.22 -41.47 -19.36
N ARG A 31 -7.63 -41.31 -20.55
CA ARG A 31 -8.40 -41.14 -21.79
C ARG A 31 -9.26 -42.35 -22.09
N TRP A 32 -8.73 -43.56 -21.90
CA TRP A 32 -9.48 -44.79 -22.10
C TRP A 32 -10.64 -44.92 -21.11
N ARG A 33 -10.42 -44.68 -19.81
CA ARG A 33 -11.49 -44.66 -18.79
C ARG A 33 -12.56 -43.63 -19.12
N HIS A 34 -12.17 -42.43 -19.53
CA HIS A 34 -13.11 -41.40 -19.99
C HIS A 34 -13.94 -41.88 -21.19
N GLN A 35 -13.30 -42.45 -22.21
CA GLN A 35 -13.98 -42.99 -23.38
C GLN A 35 -14.97 -44.10 -23.01
N ALA A 36 -14.54 -45.07 -22.19
CA ALA A 36 -15.38 -46.16 -21.72
C ALA A 36 -16.58 -45.68 -20.89
N ARG A 37 -16.42 -44.58 -20.14
CA ARG A 37 -17.52 -43.94 -19.41
C ARG A 37 -18.51 -43.27 -20.36
N VAL A 38 -18.04 -42.52 -21.35
CA VAL A 38 -18.89 -41.88 -22.38
C VAL A 38 -19.66 -42.93 -23.19
N GLU A 39 -19.01 -44.03 -23.59
CA GLU A 39 -19.65 -45.15 -24.30
C GLU A 39 -20.74 -45.82 -23.46
N ARG A 40 -20.46 -46.14 -22.18
CA ARG A 40 -21.48 -46.70 -21.27
C ARG A 40 -22.68 -45.78 -21.10
N MET A 41 -22.46 -44.48 -20.95
CA MET A 41 -23.56 -43.51 -20.84
C MET A 41 -24.38 -43.41 -22.13
N ALA A 42 -23.73 -43.45 -23.30
CA ALA A 42 -24.41 -43.44 -24.59
C ALA A 42 -25.26 -44.71 -24.82
N GLU A 43 -24.76 -45.88 -24.44
CA GLU A 43 -25.53 -47.13 -24.49
C GLU A 43 -26.75 -47.10 -23.56
N GLN A 44 -26.58 -46.56 -22.35
CA GLN A 44 -27.67 -46.41 -21.39
C GLN A 44 -28.73 -45.42 -21.89
N GLU A 45 -28.31 -44.30 -22.48
CA GLU A 45 -29.24 -43.34 -23.09
C GLU A 45 -30.02 -43.97 -24.26
N LYS A 46 -29.36 -44.79 -25.08
CA LYS A 46 -30.01 -45.53 -26.16
C LYS A 46 -31.05 -46.53 -25.60
N GLN A 47 -30.67 -47.35 -24.63
CA GLN A 47 -31.59 -48.30 -23.99
C GLN A 47 -32.80 -47.60 -23.36
N LYS A 48 -32.58 -46.44 -22.73
CA LYS A 48 -33.68 -45.62 -22.19
C LYS A 48 -34.65 -45.18 -23.27
N LYS A 49 -34.15 -44.68 -24.41
CA LYS A 49 -34.97 -44.25 -25.55
C LYS A 49 -35.74 -45.42 -26.18
N ASP A 50 -35.09 -46.57 -26.34
CA ASP A 50 -35.71 -47.78 -26.89
C ASP A 50 -36.87 -48.27 -25.99
N LEU A 51 -36.65 -48.31 -24.67
CA LEU A 51 -37.70 -48.61 -23.69
C LEU A 51 -38.86 -47.59 -23.74
N GLU A 52 -38.56 -46.29 -23.77
CA GLU A 52 -39.61 -45.27 -23.87
C GLU A 52 -40.45 -45.40 -25.15
N ASN A 53 -39.86 -45.82 -26.27
CA ASN A 53 -40.55 -46.05 -27.52
C ASN A 53 -41.43 -47.31 -27.45
N GLU A 54 -40.89 -48.45 -26.98
CA GLU A 54 -41.67 -49.69 -26.78
C GLU A 54 -42.89 -49.44 -25.88
N LYS A 55 -42.71 -48.67 -24.79
CA LYS A 55 -43.80 -48.29 -23.89
C LYS A 55 -44.88 -47.47 -24.59
N LYS A 56 -44.50 -46.54 -25.46
CA LYS A 56 -45.46 -45.73 -26.24
C LYS A 56 -46.24 -46.62 -27.21
N ASP A 57 -45.57 -47.51 -27.93
CA ASP A 57 -46.20 -48.39 -28.91
C ASP A 57 -47.22 -49.35 -28.25
N ILE A 58 -46.86 -49.98 -27.13
CA ILE A 58 -47.77 -50.85 -26.36
C ILE A 58 -48.99 -50.04 -25.88
N ASN A 59 -48.79 -48.82 -25.37
CA ASN A 59 -49.89 -47.98 -24.89
C ASN A 59 -50.83 -47.56 -26.03
N ILE A 60 -50.30 -47.25 -27.22
CA ILE A 60 -51.11 -46.93 -28.41
C ILE A 60 -51.99 -48.12 -28.79
N HIS A 61 -51.43 -49.34 -28.84
CA HIS A 61 -52.24 -50.51 -29.16
C HIS A 61 -53.31 -50.82 -28.10
N ILE A 62 -53.03 -50.58 -26.82
CA ILE A 62 -54.02 -50.73 -25.75
C ILE A 62 -55.14 -49.71 -25.91
N THR A 63 -54.83 -48.44 -26.18
CA THR A 63 -55.87 -47.40 -26.36
C THR A 63 -56.71 -47.65 -27.60
N GLU A 64 -56.09 -48.07 -28.71
CA GLU A 64 -56.81 -48.44 -29.93
C GLU A 64 -57.74 -49.64 -29.72
N LEU A 65 -57.30 -50.66 -28.98
CA LEU A 65 -58.13 -51.84 -28.70
C LEU A 65 -59.26 -51.54 -27.73
N LYS A 66 -59.03 -50.69 -26.73
CA LYS A 66 -60.10 -50.20 -25.83
C LYS A 66 -61.14 -49.41 -26.60
N ALA A 67 -60.71 -48.49 -27.46
CA ALA A 67 -61.62 -47.71 -28.31
C ALA A 67 -62.45 -48.61 -29.24
N LYS A 68 -61.85 -49.67 -29.80
CA LYS A 68 -62.59 -50.67 -30.61
C LYS A 68 -63.59 -51.46 -29.77
N LEU A 69 -63.25 -51.85 -28.54
CA LEU A 69 -64.17 -52.59 -27.65
C LEU A 69 -65.36 -51.76 -27.15
N GLU A 70 -65.24 -50.43 -27.14
CA GLU A 70 -66.35 -49.52 -26.82
C GLU A 70 -67.34 -49.36 -27.98
N ASP A 71 -66.96 -49.73 -29.21
CA ASP A 71 -67.82 -49.62 -30.39
C ASP A 71 -68.95 -50.66 -30.37
N THR A 72 -70.20 -50.19 -30.41
CA THR A 72 -71.38 -51.01 -30.08
C THR A 72 -71.84 -51.91 -31.23
N THR A 73 -71.21 -51.81 -32.40
CA THR A 73 -71.58 -52.54 -33.63
C THR A 73 -70.86 -53.87 -33.84
N LEU A 74 -70.00 -54.28 -32.91
CA LEU A 74 -69.16 -55.47 -33.06
C LEU A 74 -69.90 -56.76 -32.69
N ASP A 75 -69.73 -57.77 -33.54
CA ASP A 75 -70.20 -59.13 -33.33
C ASP A 75 -69.46 -59.78 -32.14
N ASP A 76 -70.11 -60.72 -31.44
CA ASP A 76 -69.56 -61.33 -30.22
C ASP A 76 -68.20 -62.02 -30.47
N THR A 77 -68.00 -62.57 -31.67
CA THR A 77 -66.73 -63.18 -32.09
C THR A 77 -65.59 -62.14 -32.20
N GLN A 78 -65.87 -60.94 -32.72
CA GLN A 78 -64.88 -59.88 -32.87
C GLN A 78 -64.51 -59.26 -31.51
N LYS A 79 -65.49 -59.13 -30.60
CA LYS A 79 -65.24 -58.69 -29.22
C LYS A 79 -64.30 -59.65 -28.49
N ASP A 80 -64.52 -60.96 -28.60
CA ASP A 80 -63.64 -61.97 -28.01
C ASP A 80 -62.21 -61.92 -28.58
N GLU A 81 -62.06 -61.66 -29.89
CA GLU A 81 -60.75 -61.48 -30.51
C GLU A 81 -60.03 -60.22 -30.01
N TYR A 82 -60.73 -59.08 -29.93
CA TYR A 82 -60.15 -57.84 -29.41
C TYR A 82 -59.82 -57.94 -27.92
N GLN A 83 -60.65 -58.63 -27.14
CA GLN A 83 -60.39 -58.87 -25.72
C GLN A 83 -59.13 -59.73 -25.53
N LYS A 84 -58.97 -60.81 -26.31
CA LYS A 84 -57.74 -61.62 -26.28
C LYS A 84 -56.50 -60.83 -26.67
N LYS A 85 -56.60 -59.96 -27.68
CA LYS A 85 -55.50 -59.05 -28.07
C LYS A 85 -55.19 -58.05 -26.97
N LEU A 86 -56.21 -57.46 -26.35
CA LEU A 86 -56.05 -56.51 -25.25
C LEU A 86 -55.38 -57.20 -24.05
N ASP A 87 -55.81 -58.40 -23.68
CA ASP A 87 -55.21 -59.18 -22.61
C ASP A 87 -53.74 -59.53 -22.92
N ALA A 88 -53.41 -59.80 -24.20
CA ALA A 88 -52.03 -60.00 -24.62
C ALA A 88 -51.17 -58.73 -24.47
N PHE A 89 -51.69 -57.57 -24.89
CA PHE A 89 -50.98 -56.28 -24.70
C PHE A 89 -50.89 -55.88 -23.23
N LEU A 90 -51.90 -56.17 -22.40
CA LEU A 90 -51.83 -55.96 -20.95
C LEU A 90 -50.76 -56.84 -20.29
N LYS A 91 -50.60 -58.09 -20.74
CA LYS A 91 -49.49 -58.96 -20.32
C LYS A 91 -48.15 -58.38 -20.74
N GLN A 92 -48.02 -57.95 -22.00
CA GLN A 92 -46.80 -57.28 -22.49
C GLN A 92 -46.47 -56.02 -21.69
N LEU A 93 -47.48 -55.23 -21.30
CA LEU A 93 -47.29 -54.03 -20.48
C LEU A 93 -46.80 -54.37 -19.07
N ASN A 94 -47.27 -55.46 -18.47
CA ASN A 94 -46.75 -55.92 -17.17
C ASN A 94 -45.31 -56.43 -17.27
N ASP A 95 -45.00 -57.24 -18.29
CA ASP A 95 -43.61 -57.66 -18.55
C ASP A 95 -42.70 -56.44 -18.81
N PHE A 96 -43.23 -55.42 -19.47
CA PHE A 96 -42.53 -54.17 -19.73
C PHE A 96 -42.26 -53.38 -18.44
N LYS A 97 -43.20 -53.32 -17.50
CA LYS A 97 -42.99 -52.70 -16.19
C LYS A 97 -41.85 -53.36 -15.41
N ASP A 98 -41.71 -54.68 -15.51
CA ASP A 98 -40.60 -55.40 -14.89
C ASP A 98 -39.26 -55.06 -15.57
N LYS A 99 -39.24 -54.87 -16.90
CA LYS A 99 -38.06 -54.37 -17.62
C LYS A 99 -37.70 -52.93 -17.22
N GLU A 100 -38.69 -52.04 -17.14
CA GLU A 100 -38.53 -50.64 -16.73
C GLU A 100 -37.96 -50.55 -15.32
N LYS A 101 -38.50 -51.33 -14.38
CA LYS A 101 -38.00 -51.41 -13.00
C LYS A 101 -36.55 -51.89 -12.92
N LYS A 102 -36.18 -52.92 -13.69
CA LYS A 102 -34.80 -53.41 -13.76
C LYS A 102 -33.85 -52.34 -14.33
N PHE A 103 -34.32 -51.56 -15.29
CA PHE A 103 -33.56 -50.46 -15.87
C PHE A 103 -33.37 -49.31 -14.87
N GLU A 104 -34.42 -48.93 -14.13
CA GLU A 104 -34.32 -47.93 -13.05
C GLU A 104 -33.38 -48.36 -11.93
N GLU A 105 -33.41 -49.64 -11.53
CA GLU A 105 -32.46 -50.20 -10.56
C GLU A 105 -31.01 -50.18 -11.07
N MET A 106 -30.81 -50.33 -12.39
CA MET A 106 -29.49 -50.18 -13.02
C MET A 106 -29.02 -48.73 -12.95
N LEU A 107 -29.87 -47.76 -13.31
CA LEU A 107 -29.58 -46.33 -13.22
C LEU A 107 -29.25 -45.92 -11.78
N ALA A 108 -29.99 -46.41 -10.79
CA ALA A 108 -29.76 -46.09 -9.38
C ALA A 108 -28.43 -46.65 -8.83
N LYS A 109 -27.88 -47.70 -9.46
CA LYS A 109 -26.60 -48.32 -9.08
C LYS A 109 -25.42 -47.73 -9.85
N GLN A 110 -25.65 -46.81 -10.78
CA GLN A 110 -24.58 -46.20 -11.56
C GLN A 110 -23.62 -45.42 -10.67
N PRO A 111 -22.32 -45.47 -10.97
CA PRO A 111 -21.35 -44.66 -10.27
C PRO A 111 -21.58 -43.18 -10.57
N TRP A 112 -21.41 -42.37 -9.54
CA TRP A 112 -21.40 -40.92 -9.63
C TRP A 112 -20.17 -40.46 -10.41
N ASN A 113 -20.35 -39.56 -11.37
CA ASN A 113 -19.27 -38.96 -12.14
C ASN A 113 -19.55 -37.46 -12.32
N VAL A 114 -18.65 -36.74 -13.00
CA VAL A 114 -18.77 -35.28 -13.20
C VAL A 114 -20.09 -34.85 -13.86
N ASP A 115 -20.69 -35.72 -14.67
CA ASP A 115 -21.94 -35.45 -15.40
C ASP A 115 -23.19 -35.80 -14.58
N THR A 116 -23.08 -36.61 -13.53
CA THR A 116 -24.20 -37.03 -12.67
C THR A 116 -24.21 -36.36 -11.30
N ILE A 117 -23.05 -36.01 -10.74
CA ILE A 117 -22.92 -35.42 -9.39
C ILE A 117 -23.55 -34.03 -9.33
N SER A 118 -23.35 -33.21 -10.36
CA SER A 118 -23.75 -31.81 -10.37
C SER A 118 -23.92 -31.27 -11.78
N THR A 119 -24.56 -30.11 -11.88
CA THR A 119 -24.66 -29.34 -13.12
C THR A 119 -24.10 -27.93 -12.89
N GLU A 120 -23.59 -27.30 -13.93
CA GLU A 120 -23.08 -25.93 -13.85
C GLU A 120 -24.24 -24.95 -13.65
N LYS A 121 -24.51 -24.60 -12.37
CA LYS A 121 -25.57 -23.63 -12.02
C LYS A 121 -25.17 -22.18 -12.30
N PHE A 122 -23.89 -21.86 -12.14
CA PHE A 122 -23.38 -20.50 -12.23
C PHE A 122 -21.92 -20.48 -12.67
N SER A 123 -21.64 -19.66 -13.68
CA SER A 123 -20.30 -19.43 -14.21
C SER A 123 -20.10 -17.93 -14.41
N LYS A 124 -19.17 -17.33 -13.66
CA LYS A 124 -18.86 -15.90 -13.81
C LYS A 124 -17.37 -15.67 -13.63
N SER A 125 -16.73 -15.21 -14.70
CA SER A 125 -15.36 -14.72 -14.66
C SER A 125 -15.33 -13.20 -14.55
N ARG A 126 -14.31 -12.66 -13.88
CA ARG A 126 -14.02 -11.22 -13.83
C ARG A 126 -12.54 -11.01 -14.08
N ILE A 127 -12.22 -10.34 -15.19
CA ILE A 127 -10.86 -9.91 -15.50
C ILE A 127 -10.66 -8.53 -14.89
N ASN A 128 -9.69 -8.39 -13.98
CA ASN A 128 -9.33 -7.10 -13.38
C ASN A 128 -8.51 -6.27 -14.38
N LYS A 129 -9.18 -5.61 -15.32
CA LYS A 129 -8.55 -4.66 -16.25
C LYS A 129 -8.13 -3.41 -15.48
N LYS A 130 -6.92 -2.89 -15.77
CA LYS A 130 -6.45 -1.62 -15.18
C LYS A 130 -7.48 -0.52 -15.43
N ASN A 131 -7.90 0.17 -14.37
CA ASN A 131 -8.67 1.39 -14.54
C ASN A 131 -7.75 2.46 -15.17
N LYS A 132 -8.22 3.16 -16.20
CA LYS A 132 -7.45 4.25 -16.82
C LYS A 132 -7.31 5.45 -15.89
N ASP A 133 -8.21 5.56 -14.91
CA ASP A 133 -8.28 6.66 -13.95
C ASP A 133 -7.50 6.35 -12.66
N SER A 134 -6.25 5.90 -12.78
CA SER A 134 -5.37 5.89 -11.61
C SER A 134 -5.18 7.34 -11.15
N TYR A 135 -5.61 7.66 -9.92
CA TYR A 135 -5.49 8.99 -9.34
C TYR A 135 -4.06 9.51 -9.52
N LYS A 136 -3.96 10.68 -10.15
CA LYS A 136 -2.75 11.51 -10.15
C LYS A 136 -3.16 12.85 -9.54
N PRO A 137 -2.48 13.34 -8.50
CA PRO A 137 -2.79 14.65 -7.94
C PRO A 137 -2.66 15.70 -9.05
N LYS A 138 -3.69 16.55 -9.19
CA LYS A 138 -3.75 17.57 -10.26
C LYS A 138 -3.18 18.91 -9.81
N THR A 139 -3.26 19.19 -8.50
CA THR A 139 -2.77 20.41 -7.87
C THR A 139 -1.73 20.09 -6.79
N PRO A 140 -0.89 21.06 -6.40
CA PRO A 140 0.01 20.91 -5.24
C PRO A 140 -0.73 20.63 -3.94
N GLU A 141 -1.92 21.20 -3.76
CA GLU A 141 -2.78 20.97 -2.58
C GLU A 141 -3.27 19.52 -2.54
N ASP A 142 -3.76 18.98 -3.68
CA ASP A 142 -4.16 17.58 -3.81
C ASP A 142 -2.99 16.64 -3.48
N ALA A 143 -1.78 16.98 -3.92
CA ALA A 143 -0.58 16.19 -3.64
C ALA A 143 -0.24 16.18 -2.13
N TYR A 144 -0.41 17.32 -1.47
CA TYR A 144 -0.20 17.45 -0.03
C TYR A 144 -1.24 16.67 0.77
N GLU A 145 -2.53 16.76 0.41
CA GLU A 145 -3.59 15.97 1.03
C GLU A 145 -3.39 14.47 0.82
N ASN A 146 -3.00 14.06 -0.40
CA ASN A 146 -2.66 12.68 -0.70
C ASN A 146 -1.47 12.19 0.14
N MET A 147 -0.42 13.01 0.27
CA MET A 147 0.71 12.71 1.13
C MET A 147 0.26 12.51 2.58
N GLN A 148 -0.52 13.43 3.15
CA GLN A 148 -1.04 13.27 4.51
C GLN A 148 -1.88 11.99 4.68
N SER A 149 -2.73 11.68 3.70
CA SER A 149 -3.56 10.47 3.71
C SER A 149 -2.73 9.19 3.70
N VAL A 150 -1.71 9.12 2.83
CA VAL A 150 -0.78 7.99 2.74
C VAL A 150 0.01 7.82 4.05
N LEU A 151 0.54 8.91 4.60
CA LEU A 151 1.29 8.89 5.86
C LEU A 151 0.42 8.47 7.04
N ALA A 152 -0.84 8.92 7.10
CA ALA A 152 -1.78 8.52 8.14
C ALA A 152 -2.15 7.03 8.02
N LYS A 153 -2.36 6.55 6.79
CA LYS A 153 -2.72 5.15 6.51
C LYS A 153 -1.62 4.17 6.88
N TYR A 154 -0.36 4.51 6.57
CA TYR A 154 0.79 3.61 6.71
C TYR A 154 1.76 4.02 7.83
N LYS A 155 1.27 4.75 8.82
CA LYS A 155 2.11 5.32 9.90
C LYS A 155 2.97 4.27 10.60
N LYS A 156 2.42 3.09 10.90
CA LYS A 156 3.14 2.04 11.65
C LYS A 156 4.26 1.43 10.80
N GLU A 157 3.98 1.18 9.54
CA GLU A 157 4.87 0.58 8.56
C GLU A 157 6.03 1.54 8.25
N ILE A 158 5.73 2.84 8.08
CA ILE A 158 6.72 3.90 7.88
C ILE A 158 7.64 4.02 9.11
N GLU A 159 7.09 4.06 10.32
CA GLU A 159 7.88 4.07 11.56
C GLU A 159 8.78 2.83 11.72
N THR A 160 8.30 1.67 11.29
CA THR A 160 9.13 0.45 11.26
C THR A 160 10.26 0.60 10.24
N TYR A 161 9.96 1.11 9.05
CA TYR A 161 10.93 1.31 7.98
C TYR A 161 12.01 2.33 8.32
N LYS A 162 11.67 3.42 9.05
CA LYS A 162 12.63 4.43 9.55
C LYS A 162 13.73 3.84 10.44
N LYS A 163 13.40 2.78 11.18
CA LYS A 163 14.30 2.13 12.14
C LYS A 163 15.18 1.06 11.51
N CYS A 164 14.82 0.57 10.31
CA CYS A 164 15.59 -0.45 9.61
C CYS A 164 17.02 0.05 9.38
N ASN A 165 18.00 -0.77 9.75
CA ASN A 165 19.41 -0.52 9.52
C ASN A 165 20.01 -1.63 8.65
N GLY A 166 20.69 -1.21 7.57
CA GLY A 166 21.30 -2.13 6.62
C GLY A 166 20.33 -2.79 5.63
N ILE A 167 20.90 -3.37 4.58
CA ILE A 167 20.14 -3.84 3.41
C ILE A 167 19.19 -5.00 3.71
N SER A 168 19.53 -5.87 4.67
CA SER A 168 18.70 -7.04 5.00
C SER A 168 17.38 -6.64 5.64
N GLU A 169 17.44 -5.74 6.63
CA GLU A 169 16.24 -5.22 7.31
C GLU A 169 15.38 -4.40 6.35
N VAL A 170 16.01 -3.53 5.55
CA VAL A 170 15.33 -2.75 4.51
C VAL A 170 14.64 -3.66 3.49
N SER A 171 15.33 -4.70 3.00
CA SER A 171 14.76 -5.68 2.07
C SER A 171 13.56 -6.39 2.68
N ASN A 172 13.69 -6.91 3.90
CA ASN A 172 12.59 -7.62 4.56
C ASN A 172 11.40 -6.69 4.81
N CYS A 173 11.65 -5.46 5.27
CA CYS A 173 10.58 -4.49 5.54
C CYS A 173 9.81 -4.12 4.28
N LEU A 174 10.50 -3.78 3.17
CA LEU A 174 9.83 -3.42 1.93
C LEU A 174 9.15 -4.61 1.24
N ARG A 175 9.67 -5.83 1.40
CA ARG A 175 8.99 -7.05 0.89
C ARG A 175 7.71 -7.35 1.66
N THR A 176 7.68 -7.10 2.97
CA THR A 176 6.48 -7.26 3.81
C THR A 176 5.47 -6.14 3.57
N TYR A 177 5.93 -4.90 3.41
CA TYR A 177 5.09 -3.72 3.24
C TYR A 177 5.39 -3.02 1.90
N PRO A 178 5.14 -3.66 0.74
CA PRO A 178 5.43 -3.04 -0.56
C PRO A 178 4.59 -1.78 -0.79
N GLU A 179 3.47 -1.64 -0.09
CA GLU A 179 2.53 -0.52 -0.22
C GLU A 179 3.12 0.84 0.14
N ILE A 180 4.15 0.88 1.00
CA ILE A 180 4.82 2.13 1.41
C ILE A 180 5.82 2.64 0.37
N VAL A 181 6.13 1.84 -0.66
CA VAL A 181 7.07 2.23 -1.72
C VAL A 181 6.36 3.15 -2.72
N CYS A 182 6.26 4.42 -2.35
CA CYS A 182 5.68 5.48 -3.18
C CYS A 182 6.43 6.82 -2.99
N GLU A 183 6.19 7.77 -3.89
CA GLU A 183 6.87 9.07 -3.88
C GLU A 183 6.57 9.87 -2.62
N GLU A 184 5.35 9.79 -2.11
CA GLU A 184 4.90 10.51 -0.91
C GLU A 184 5.71 10.11 0.33
N VAL A 185 5.95 8.80 0.51
CA VAL A 185 6.74 8.28 1.64
C VAL A 185 8.22 8.64 1.45
N ALA A 186 8.75 8.54 0.23
CA ALA A 186 10.13 8.94 -0.05
C ALA A 186 10.37 10.45 0.24
N ASN A 187 9.41 11.31 -0.12
CA ASN A 187 9.45 12.74 0.16
C ASN A 187 9.38 13.03 1.67
N TYR A 188 8.47 12.35 2.38
CA TYR A 188 8.37 12.47 3.84
C TYR A 188 9.68 12.09 4.54
N LEU A 189 10.25 10.94 4.18
CA LEU A 189 11.51 10.47 4.76
C LEU A 189 12.69 11.39 4.41
N THR A 190 12.66 12.04 3.24
CA THR A 190 13.66 13.06 2.88
C THR A 190 13.59 14.29 3.77
N LEU A 191 12.38 14.73 4.13
CA LEU A 191 12.17 15.83 5.09
C LEU A 191 12.63 15.45 6.50
N GLU A 192 12.33 14.22 6.94
CA GLU A 192 12.85 13.69 8.21
C GLU A 192 14.38 13.65 8.24
N ALA A 193 15.01 13.18 7.15
CA ALA A 193 16.47 13.19 7.03
C ALA A 193 17.03 14.62 7.11
N LEU A 194 16.36 15.60 6.49
CA LEU A 194 16.73 17.01 6.60
C LEU A 194 16.62 17.52 8.04
N ASN A 195 15.58 17.11 8.79
CA ASN A 195 15.44 17.48 10.20
C ASN A 195 16.58 16.92 11.05
N HIS A 196 16.99 15.67 10.85
CA HIS A 196 18.18 15.10 11.51
C HIS A 196 19.48 15.83 11.12
N ALA A 197 19.61 16.29 9.87
CA ALA A 197 20.74 17.12 9.45
C ALA A 197 20.75 18.51 10.11
N ILE A 198 19.58 19.10 10.39
CA ILE A 198 19.45 20.36 11.15
C ILE A 198 19.84 20.14 12.62
N MET A 199 19.39 19.04 13.24
CA MET A 199 19.69 18.71 14.63
C MET A 199 21.10 18.13 14.86
N GLU A 200 21.91 18.00 13.80
CA GLU A 200 23.25 17.39 13.81
C GLU A 200 23.26 15.92 14.31
N GLU A 201 22.17 15.18 14.11
CA GLU A 201 22.03 13.78 14.48
C GLU A 201 22.55 12.86 13.36
N GLU A 202 23.88 12.77 13.22
CA GLU A 202 24.55 12.02 12.15
C GLU A 202 24.14 10.54 12.00
N PRO A 203 24.02 9.71 13.06
CA PRO A 203 23.67 8.29 12.86
C PRO A 203 22.26 8.09 12.30
N ASP A 204 21.31 8.95 12.69
CA ASP A 204 19.93 8.88 12.24
C ASP A 204 19.77 9.48 10.84
N LEU A 205 20.50 10.56 10.53
CA LEU A 205 20.65 11.12 9.20
C LEU A 205 21.12 10.04 8.21
N VAL A 206 22.23 9.36 8.50
CA VAL A 206 22.79 8.33 7.61
C VAL A 206 21.81 7.18 7.42
N ARG A 207 21.14 6.71 8.48
CA ARG A 207 20.16 5.62 8.41
C ARG A 207 18.97 5.99 7.51
N ILE A 208 18.32 7.13 7.79
CA ILE A 208 17.11 7.53 7.07
C ILE A 208 17.46 7.90 5.61
N ALA A 209 18.57 8.59 5.37
CA ALA A 209 19.01 8.91 4.02
C ALA A 209 19.31 7.66 3.19
N THR A 210 19.92 6.63 3.80
CA THR A 210 20.14 5.33 3.15
C THR A 210 18.80 4.66 2.78
N ASN A 211 17.81 4.70 3.68
CA ASN A 211 16.50 4.12 3.43
C ASN A 211 15.76 4.86 2.31
N VAL A 212 15.80 6.20 2.32
CA VAL A 212 15.29 7.05 1.24
C VAL A 212 15.89 6.65 -0.11
N GLN A 213 17.22 6.49 -0.18
CA GLN A 213 17.91 6.16 -1.41
C GLN A 213 17.46 4.80 -1.98
N TYR A 214 17.34 3.77 -1.15
CA TYR A 214 16.81 2.48 -1.59
C TYR A 214 15.38 2.59 -2.14
N MET A 215 14.51 3.35 -1.48
CA MET A 215 13.13 3.56 -1.95
C MET A 215 13.10 4.33 -3.28
N GLN A 216 13.92 5.38 -3.43
CA GLN A 216 14.02 6.16 -4.67
C GLN A 216 14.50 5.31 -5.85
N TYR A 217 15.50 4.45 -5.65
CA TYR A 217 15.94 3.52 -6.70
C TYR A 217 14.84 2.54 -7.12
N ILE A 218 14.02 2.03 -6.20
CA ILE A 218 12.87 1.19 -6.55
C ILE A 218 11.87 1.99 -7.38
N ILE A 219 11.56 3.23 -6.99
CA ILE A 219 10.63 4.11 -7.72
C ILE A 219 11.16 4.43 -9.13
N GLN A 220 12.45 4.73 -9.27
CA GLN A 220 13.08 5.00 -10.56
C GLN A 220 13.00 3.78 -11.49
N LEU A 221 13.41 2.61 -11.00
CA LEU A 221 13.36 1.37 -11.78
C LEU A 221 11.92 0.96 -12.13
N ALA A 222 10.97 1.23 -11.23
CA ALA A 222 9.54 1.02 -11.47
C ALA A 222 9.04 1.89 -12.63
N GLY A 223 9.48 3.16 -12.69
CA GLY A 223 9.23 4.08 -13.79
C GLY A 223 9.76 3.56 -15.13
N GLU A 224 11.01 3.10 -15.17
CA GLU A 224 11.64 2.53 -16.37
C GLU A 224 10.90 1.28 -16.88
N LEU A 225 10.48 0.39 -15.97
CA LEU A 225 9.80 -0.86 -16.29
C LEU A 225 8.29 -0.69 -16.52
N LYS A 226 7.72 0.50 -16.25
CA LYS A 226 6.27 0.77 -16.30
C LYS A 226 5.46 -0.17 -15.38
N ILE A 227 6.05 -0.54 -14.25
CA ILE A 227 5.43 -1.35 -13.19
C ILE A 227 5.21 -0.43 -11.99
N PRO A 228 4.07 -0.47 -11.29
CA PRO A 228 3.90 0.35 -10.08
C PRO A 228 4.95 -0.03 -9.01
N PRO A 229 5.59 0.96 -8.35
CA PRO A 229 6.66 0.73 -7.39
C PRO A 229 6.19 -0.06 -6.17
N ASN A 230 4.95 0.18 -5.76
CA ASN A 230 4.30 -0.43 -4.61
C ASN A 230 3.84 -1.88 -4.81
N THR A 231 4.43 -2.60 -5.77
CA THR A 231 4.10 -4.00 -6.05
C THR A 231 5.17 -4.94 -5.50
N TYR A 232 4.73 -6.06 -4.91
CA TYR A 232 5.62 -7.12 -4.44
C TYR A 232 6.61 -7.58 -5.53
N VAL A 233 6.15 -7.71 -6.78
CA VAL A 233 7.00 -8.11 -7.92
C VAL A 233 8.15 -7.12 -8.13
N MET A 234 7.87 -5.82 -8.00
CA MET A 234 8.86 -4.77 -8.24
C MET A 234 9.91 -4.72 -7.12
N VAL A 235 9.46 -4.78 -5.87
CA VAL A 235 10.35 -4.79 -4.70
C VAL A 235 11.29 -5.99 -4.72
N ASN A 236 10.77 -7.21 -4.94
CA ASN A 236 11.63 -8.39 -5.01
C ASN A 236 12.59 -8.32 -6.20
N ARG A 237 12.15 -7.83 -7.35
CA ARG A 237 13.02 -7.69 -8.51
C ARG A 237 14.23 -6.80 -8.21
N PHE A 238 14.03 -5.70 -7.50
CA PHE A 238 15.12 -4.82 -7.09
C PHE A 238 16.12 -5.56 -6.18
N PHE A 239 15.64 -6.16 -5.09
CA PHE A 239 16.53 -6.82 -4.14
C PHE A 239 17.17 -8.12 -4.67
N ASP A 240 16.46 -8.90 -5.48
CA ASP A 240 16.96 -10.18 -5.99
C ASP A 240 17.85 -10.00 -7.24
N LYS A 241 17.54 -9.06 -8.13
CA LYS A 241 18.29 -8.90 -9.39
C LYS A 241 19.26 -7.73 -9.38
N VAL A 242 18.85 -6.58 -8.85
CA VAL A 242 19.69 -5.37 -8.92
C VAL A 242 20.73 -5.39 -7.81
N MET A 243 20.31 -5.63 -6.58
CA MET A 243 21.21 -5.60 -5.42
C MET A 243 22.20 -6.77 -5.38
N GLN A 244 21.78 -7.98 -5.75
CA GLN A 244 22.66 -9.15 -5.68
C GLN A 244 23.66 -9.21 -6.85
N THR A 245 23.22 -8.88 -8.06
CA THR A 245 24.01 -9.13 -9.29
C THR A 245 24.91 -7.97 -9.68
N ASN A 246 24.55 -6.72 -9.36
CA ASN A 246 25.18 -5.56 -9.96
C ASN A 246 26.18 -4.86 -9.00
N GLU A 247 27.47 -5.20 -9.09
CA GLU A 247 28.50 -4.48 -8.34
C GLU A 247 28.60 -2.99 -8.74
N ALA A 248 28.37 -2.67 -10.01
CA ALA A 248 28.37 -1.29 -10.47
C ALA A 248 27.25 -0.48 -9.77
N PHE A 249 26.09 -1.10 -9.57
CA PHE A 249 25.01 -0.51 -8.78
C PHE A 249 25.44 -0.24 -7.33
N LYS A 250 26.16 -1.17 -6.67
CA LYS A 250 26.63 -0.94 -5.29
C LYS A 250 27.61 0.24 -5.19
N ARG A 251 28.49 0.40 -6.18
CA ARG A 251 29.42 1.54 -6.26
C ARG A 251 28.66 2.84 -6.51
N ASP A 252 27.75 2.85 -7.48
CA ASP A 252 26.89 3.98 -7.79
C ASP A 252 26.04 4.40 -6.58
N HIS A 253 25.42 3.43 -5.89
CA HIS A 253 24.67 3.67 -4.66
C HIS A 253 25.51 4.35 -3.58
N ALA A 254 26.77 3.94 -3.39
CA ALA A 254 27.65 4.55 -2.39
C ALA A 254 27.98 6.02 -2.74
N ILE A 255 28.23 6.31 -4.02
CA ILE A 255 28.52 7.67 -4.51
C ILE A 255 27.27 8.55 -4.36
N GLN A 256 26.12 8.09 -4.83
CA GLN A 256 24.87 8.84 -4.74
C GLN A 256 24.43 9.08 -3.31
N LEU A 257 24.64 8.11 -2.41
CA LEU A 257 24.37 8.28 -1.00
C LEU A 257 25.26 9.37 -0.37
N ASP A 258 26.56 9.40 -0.70
CA ASP A 258 27.46 10.45 -0.20
C ASP A 258 27.06 11.83 -0.73
N GLU A 259 26.75 11.96 -2.02
CA GLU A 259 26.25 13.21 -2.60
C GLU A 259 24.94 13.66 -1.95
N PHE A 260 24.02 12.73 -1.67
CA PHE A 260 22.75 13.01 -1.03
C PHE A 260 22.94 13.48 0.41
N LEU A 261 23.81 12.80 1.18
CA LEU A 261 24.19 13.22 2.52
C LEU A 261 24.86 14.59 2.53
N ASN A 262 25.78 14.87 1.61
CA ASN A 262 26.42 16.17 1.50
C ASN A 262 25.41 17.29 1.20
N LYS A 263 24.42 17.04 0.34
CA LYS A 263 23.31 17.98 0.09
C LYS A 263 22.45 18.20 1.33
N LEU A 264 22.12 17.15 2.08
CA LEU A 264 21.34 17.25 3.33
C LEU A 264 22.11 18.02 4.41
N ARG A 265 23.40 17.72 4.62
CA ARG A 265 24.27 18.43 5.56
C ARG A 265 24.39 19.91 5.20
N HIS A 266 24.63 20.22 3.93
CA HIS A 266 24.70 21.61 3.47
C HIS A 266 23.38 22.36 3.70
N ARG A 267 22.24 21.76 3.33
CA ARG A 267 20.92 22.36 3.58
C ARG A 267 20.59 22.50 5.06
N GLY A 268 20.98 21.52 5.87
CA GLY A 268 20.84 21.57 7.34
C GLY A 268 21.66 22.70 7.94
N LYS A 269 22.90 22.89 7.48
CA LYS A 269 23.75 24.03 7.87
C LYS A 269 23.14 25.36 7.47
N VAL A 270 22.71 25.52 6.22
CA VAL A 270 22.07 26.76 5.74
C VAL A 270 20.85 27.11 6.60
N LYS A 271 19.97 26.15 6.91
CA LYS A 271 18.80 26.38 7.77
C LYS A 271 19.16 26.76 9.20
N ARG A 272 20.25 26.22 9.75
CA ARG A 272 20.74 26.63 11.07
C ARG A 272 21.33 28.02 11.05
N ASP A 273 22.13 28.34 10.04
CA ASP A 273 22.73 29.65 9.86
C ASP A 273 21.62 30.72 9.66
N GLU A 274 20.57 30.41 8.90
CA GLU A 274 19.37 31.26 8.76
C GLU A 274 18.65 31.48 10.10
N ALA A 275 18.42 30.42 10.88
CA ALA A 275 17.79 30.54 12.20
C ALA A 275 18.66 31.33 13.19
N LEU A 276 19.97 31.17 13.14
CA LEU A 276 20.90 31.94 13.97
C LEU A 276 20.91 33.42 13.57
N GLN A 277 20.87 33.73 12.27
CA GLN A 277 20.76 35.10 11.77
C GLN A 277 19.44 35.77 12.17
N GLU A 278 18.33 35.02 12.20
CA GLU A 278 17.04 35.53 12.69
C GLU A 278 17.12 35.90 14.18
N ILE A 279 17.71 35.02 15.00
CA ILE A 279 17.95 35.28 16.44
C ILE A 279 18.89 36.49 16.63
N GLU A 280 20.02 36.56 15.92
CA GLU A 280 20.94 37.69 15.98
C GLU A 280 20.28 39.01 15.53
N ALA A 281 19.38 38.96 14.54
CA ALA A 281 18.63 40.12 14.07
C ALA A 281 17.58 40.59 15.10
N GLU A 282 16.91 39.65 15.78
CA GLU A 282 16.01 39.94 16.89
C GLU A 282 16.77 40.56 18.08
N GLU A 283 17.89 39.96 18.50
CA GLU A 283 18.76 40.50 19.55
C GLU A 283 19.30 41.89 19.18
N LYS A 284 19.73 42.08 17.93
CA LYS A 284 20.16 43.40 17.43
C LYS A 284 19.02 44.41 17.47
N ALA A 285 17.81 44.03 17.08
CA ALA A 285 16.64 44.90 17.16
C ALA A 285 16.29 45.27 18.60
N GLU A 286 16.39 44.33 19.54
CA GLU A 286 16.22 44.59 20.97
C GLU A 286 17.30 45.51 21.53
N ARG A 287 18.59 45.31 21.17
CA ARG A 287 19.68 46.23 21.55
C ARG A 287 19.44 47.65 21.03
N ILE A 288 19.04 47.78 19.76
CA ILE A 288 18.72 49.07 19.14
C ILE A 288 17.55 49.72 19.87
N LYS A 289 16.49 48.97 20.18
CA LYS A 289 15.31 49.47 20.90
C LYS A 289 15.64 49.96 22.32
N ASN A 290 16.57 49.31 22.99
CA ASN A 290 17.05 49.70 24.33
C ASN A 290 18.05 50.87 24.30
N SER A 291 18.50 51.31 23.13
CA SER A 291 19.48 52.38 22.99
C SER A 291 18.81 53.76 22.89
N PRO A 292 19.34 54.82 23.55
CA PRO A 292 18.68 56.12 23.69
C PRO A 292 18.20 56.76 22.39
N LYS A 293 18.98 56.64 21.30
CA LYS A 293 18.62 57.15 19.97
C LYS A 293 18.48 56.08 18.90
N GLY A 294 18.33 54.82 19.27
CA GLY A 294 18.19 53.73 18.29
C GLY A 294 19.46 53.46 17.49
N ILE A 295 20.64 53.72 18.07
CA ILE A 295 21.93 53.39 17.47
C ILE A 295 22.49 52.16 18.18
N ASP A 296 22.88 51.12 17.44
CA ASP A 296 23.44 49.89 18.02
C ASP A 296 24.77 50.20 18.75
N PRO A 297 24.88 49.92 20.05
CA PRO A 297 26.10 50.16 20.82
C PRO A 297 27.31 49.41 20.25
N ILE A 298 27.10 48.22 19.69
CA ILE A 298 28.18 47.38 19.15
C ILE A 298 28.74 47.98 17.86
N GLU A 299 27.87 48.39 16.92
CA GLU A 299 28.31 49.05 15.68
C GLU A 299 29.04 50.36 15.96
N VAL A 300 28.61 51.10 16.99
CA VAL A 300 29.33 52.31 17.41
C VAL A 300 30.72 51.93 17.89
N LEU A 301 30.84 50.99 18.83
CA LEU A 301 32.12 50.54 19.40
C LEU A 301 33.11 50.07 18.32
N GLU A 302 32.66 49.28 17.34
CA GLU A 302 33.51 48.78 16.25
C GLU A 302 33.99 49.90 15.31
N SER A 303 33.17 50.93 15.12
CA SER A 303 33.50 52.08 14.28
C SER A 303 34.30 53.18 14.98
N LEU A 304 34.62 53.02 16.28
CA LEU A 304 35.42 53.99 17.02
C LEU A 304 36.90 53.90 16.60
N PRO A 305 37.62 55.04 16.60
CA PRO A 305 39.08 55.04 16.50
C PRO A 305 39.68 54.14 17.58
N GLU A 306 40.76 53.42 17.24
CA GLU A 306 41.37 52.41 18.12
C GLU A 306 41.70 52.97 19.52
N GLU A 307 42.21 54.20 19.59
CA GLU A 307 42.48 54.88 20.87
C GLU A 307 41.23 55.05 21.73
N MET A 308 40.11 55.44 21.13
CA MET A 308 38.84 55.64 21.83
C MET A 308 38.18 54.30 22.18
N ARG A 309 38.25 53.32 21.27
CA ARG A 309 37.72 51.96 21.47
C ARG A 309 38.39 51.30 22.67
N ILE A 310 39.71 51.38 22.77
CA ILE A 310 40.49 50.87 23.92
C ILE A 310 40.03 51.54 25.22
N CYS A 311 39.73 52.84 25.22
CA CYS A 311 39.21 53.53 26.42
C CYS A 311 37.89 52.94 26.92
N PHE A 312 36.97 52.58 26.01
CA PHE A 312 35.70 51.93 26.34
C PHE A 312 35.87 50.46 26.74
N GLU A 313 36.76 49.72 26.07
CA GLU A 313 37.11 48.32 26.39
C GLU A 313 37.74 48.19 27.79
N GLU A 314 38.69 49.07 28.12
CA GLU A 314 39.40 49.08 29.41
C GLU A 314 38.63 49.82 30.52
N ARG A 315 37.53 50.50 30.18
CA ARG A 315 36.74 51.36 31.09
C ARG A 315 37.59 52.43 31.79
N ASP A 316 38.56 52.98 31.07
CA ASP A 316 39.53 53.94 31.62
C ASP A 316 39.17 55.38 31.19
N ILE A 317 38.58 56.11 32.14
CA ILE A 317 38.16 57.51 31.97
C ILE A 317 39.36 58.44 31.77
N GLU A 318 40.51 58.13 32.39
CA GLU A 318 41.71 58.96 32.26
C GLU A 318 42.31 58.84 30.86
N LYS A 319 42.31 57.64 30.27
CA LYS A 319 42.72 57.44 28.88
C LYS A 319 41.80 58.20 27.93
N LEU A 320 40.49 58.19 28.16
CA LEU A 320 39.54 58.94 27.34
C LEU A 320 39.81 60.46 27.38
N GLN A 321 40.16 61.00 28.54
CA GLN A 321 40.56 62.40 28.69
C GLN A 321 41.87 62.73 27.95
N ARG A 322 42.84 61.82 27.95
CA ARG A 322 44.08 61.98 27.16
C ARG A 322 43.78 61.99 25.66
N VAL A 323 42.95 61.06 25.21
CA VAL A 323 42.50 60.93 23.82
C VAL A 323 41.72 62.17 23.36
N ALA A 324 40.91 62.78 24.24
CA ALA A 324 40.22 64.04 23.97
C ALA A 324 41.18 65.22 23.74
N THR A 325 42.42 65.14 24.23
CA THR A 325 43.44 66.17 24.09
C THR A 325 44.34 65.93 22.88
N THR A 326 44.56 64.66 22.50
CA THR A 326 45.46 64.28 21.40
C THR A 326 44.77 64.23 20.03
N MET A 327 43.50 63.83 19.98
CA MET A 327 42.73 63.76 18.73
C MET A 327 42.18 65.12 18.30
N ASP A 328 41.89 65.25 17.00
CA ASP A 328 41.19 66.42 16.45
C ASP A 328 39.85 66.63 17.18
N PRO A 329 39.60 67.81 17.78
CA PRO A 329 38.39 68.10 18.53
C PRO A 329 37.09 67.81 17.77
N GLU A 330 37.05 68.02 16.46
CA GLU A 330 35.85 67.76 15.65
C GLU A 330 35.57 66.25 15.53
N VAL A 331 36.62 65.46 15.31
CA VAL A 331 36.54 64.00 15.22
C VAL A 331 36.16 63.39 16.56
N PHE A 332 36.79 63.84 17.65
CA PHE A 332 36.45 63.38 19.00
C PHE A 332 35.00 63.67 19.34
N LYS A 333 34.52 64.90 19.07
CA LYS A 333 33.12 65.29 19.33
C LYS A 333 32.12 64.45 18.53
N HIS A 334 32.42 64.17 17.26
CA HIS A 334 31.59 63.31 16.42
C HIS A 334 31.43 61.90 17.00
N HIS A 335 32.54 61.24 17.35
CA HIS A 335 32.50 59.88 17.92
C HIS A 335 31.93 59.86 19.34
N PHE A 336 32.27 60.85 20.17
CA PHE A 336 31.76 60.93 21.55
C PHE A 336 30.24 61.14 21.59
N GLN A 337 29.69 61.93 20.66
CA GLN A 337 28.24 62.09 20.55
C GLN A 337 27.56 60.76 20.17
N ARG A 338 28.16 59.98 19.25
CA ARG A 338 27.65 58.65 18.89
C ARG A 338 27.66 57.70 20.09
N CYS A 339 28.69 57.75 20.94
CA CYS A 339 28.73 56.96 22.17
C CYS A 339 27.62 57.34 23.16
N LYS A 340 27.28 58.63 23.29
CA LYS A 340 26.13 59.05 24.10
C LYS A 340 24.81 58.56 23.49
N ASP A 341 24.67 58.72 22.18
CA ASP A 341 23.44 58.40 21.45
C ASP A 341 23.14 56.89 21.43
N SER A 342 24.17 56.04 21.45
CA SER A 342 24.05 54.59 21.60
C SER A 342 24.01 54.11 23.06
N GLY A 343 24.12 54.99 24.05
CA GLY A 343 24.16 54.61 25.47
C GLY A 343 25.47 53.96 25.94
N LEU A 344 26.54 53.98 25.12
CA LEU A 344 27.90 53.59 25.55
C LEU A 344 28.45 54.52 26.64
N TRP A 345 27.96 55.76 26.69
CA TRP A 345 28.32 56.75 27.72
C TRP A 345 27.06 57.40 28.30
N VAL A 346 26.76 57.11 29.56
CA VAL A 346 25.68 57.75 30.31
C VAL A 346 26.24 59.02 30.95
N THR A 347 25.72 60.18 30.56
CA THR A 347 25.98 61.43 31.29
C THR A 347 25.04 61.51 32.49
N ASN A 348 25.57 61.80 33.68
CA ASN A 348 24.80 62.03 34.91
C ASN A 348 23.84 63.24 34.86
N GLU A 349 23.49 63.73 33.67
CA GLU A 349 22.57 64.86 33.49
C GLU A 349 21.09 64.41 33.55
N ASP A 350 20.80 63.13 33.31
CA ASP A 350 19.43 62.56 33.39
C ASP A 350 19.05 61.99 34.77
N ASP A 351 20.00 61.90 35.73
CA ASP A 351 19.72 61.55 37.14
C ASP A 351 19.01 62.69 37.93
N SER A 352 18.54 63.73 37.22
CA SER A 352 17.86 64.89 37.81
C SER A 352 16.32 64.81 37.74
N ASN A 353 15.73 63.75 37.14
CA ASN A 353 14.29 63.75 36.86
C ASN A 353 13.53 62.42 37.03
N GLU A 354 14.14 61.38 37.62
CA GLU A 354 13.42 60.15 38.05
C GLU A 354 13.81 59.80 39.49
N GLY A 355 13.24 60.54 40.44
CA GLY A 355 13.54 60.36 41.85
C GLY A 355 12.46 60.93 42.76
N ASP A 356 11.17 60.79 42.40
CA ASP A 356 10.07 60.98 43.35
C ASP A 356 8.72 60.52 42.77
N GLU A 357 8.39 59.23 42.77
CA GLU A 357 6.99 58.79 42.92
C GLU A 357 6.92 57.39 43.57
N GLY A 358 6.56 57.37 44.85
CA GLY A 358 5.47 56.48 45.27
C GLY A 358 5.80 55.14 45.91
N ALA A 359 6.63 55.13 46.95
CA ALA A 359 6.49 54.13 48.00
C ALA A 359 5.28 54.46 48.88
N GLU A 360 4.08 53.95 48.58
CA GLU A 360 3.03 53.67 49.59
C GLU A 360 1.78 52.97 49.02
N SER A 361 1.23 52.04 49.82
CA SER A 361 0.00 51.25 49.64
C SER A 361 0.09 50.08 48.63
N GLY A 362 -0.31 48.86 48.93
CA GLY A 362 -1.07 48.32 50.05
C GLY A 362 -1.76 47.05 49.55
N MET A 363 -1.20 45.90 49.92
CA MET A 363 -1.91 44.68 50.34
C MET A 363 -3.36 44.49 49.83
N LYS A 364 -3.59 43.53 48.93
CA LYS A 364 -4.60 42.46 49.10
C LYS A 364 -4.59 41.41 47.98
N GLU A 365 -4.75 40.18 48.44
CA GLU A 365 -4.89 38.90 47.75
C GLU A 365 -6.15 38.84 46.88
N GLU A 366 -6.03 38.24 45.69
CA GLU A 366 -6.69 36.99 45.29
C GLU A 366 -5.90 36.34 44.14
#